data_AF-A0AAW7JPR7-F1
#
_entry.id   AF-A0AAW7JPR7-F1
#
_cell.length_a   1.000
_cell.length_b   1.000
_cell.length_c   1.000
_cell.angle_alpha   90.00
_cell.angle_beta   90.00
_cell.angle_gamma   90.00
#
_symmetry.space_group_name_H-M   'P 1'
#
loop_
_entity.id
_entity.type
_entity.pdbx_description
1 polymer ?
#
loop_
_entity_poly.entity_id
_entity_poly.type
_entity_poly.pdbx_seq_one_letter_code
_entity_poly.pdbx_strand_id
1 'polypeptide(L)'
;MSDCELAYSSFDCPTRVVTINRCELAKQQTIHPTEKPIKLYGWLLMNYAKPGDRILDTHLGSGSICIAAHDLGFEMLGIELDPGYFNAAKQRLLYHQAQLKLF
;
A
#
# COMPACT_ATOMS: atom_id res chain seq x y z
N MET A 1 -16.60 -4.44 -5.19
CA MET A 1 -15.24 -4.72 -4.68
C MET A 1 -14.60 -5.67 -5.67
N SER A 2 -13.37 -5.43 -6.10
CA SER A 2 -12.67 -6.24 -7.09
C SER A 2 -12.20 -7.57 -6.47
N ASP A 3 -12.44 -8.69 -7.16
CA ASP A 3 -11.94 -10.01 -6.74
C ASP A 3 -10.51 -10.28 -7.23
N CYS A 4 -10.01 -9.45 -8.15
CA CYS A 4 -8.67 -9.53 -8.73
C CYS A 4 -8.20 -8.13 -9.15
N GLU A 5 -6.89 -7.89 -9.07
CA GLU A 5 -6.23 -6.70 -9.60
C GLU A 5 -5.09 -7.14 -10.53
N LEU A 6 -4.90 -6.39 -11.62
CA LEU A 6 -3.80 -6.60 -12.55
C LEU A 6 -2.83 -5.42 -12.45
N ALA A 7 -1.56 -5.73 -12.20
CA ALA A 7 -0.46 -4.76 -12.24
C ALA A 7 0.32 -4.94 -13.54
N TYR A 8 0.36 -3.89 -14.36
CA TYR A 8 1.17 -3.87 -15.57
C TYR A 8 2.61 -3.49 -15.25
N SER A 9 3.58 -4.16 -15.87
CA SER A 9 5.01 -3.85 -15.71
C SER A 9 5.71 -3.95 -17.06
N SER A 10 6.83 -3.25 -17.20
CA SER A 10 7.72 -3.37 -18.36
C SER A 10 8.71 -4.53 -18.23
N PHE A 11 8.50 -5.45 -17.28
CA PHE A 11 9.40 -6.57 -17.06
C PHE A 11 9.16 -7.66 -18.11
N ASP A 12 10.25 -8.16 -18.68
CA ASP A 12 10.21 -9.28 -19.61
C ASP A 12 10.16 -10.60 -18.82
N CYS A 13 9.02 -10.88 -18.19
CA CYS A 13 8.79 -12.10 -17.43
C CYS A 13 7.31 -12.51 -17.43
N PRO A 14 6.99 -13.81 -17.21
CA PRO A 14 5.60 -14.25 -17.10
C PRO A 14 4.88 -13.61 -15.91
N THR A 15 3.57 -13.35 -16.08
CA THR A 15 2.70 -12.82 -15.03
C THR A 15 2.82 -13.61 -13.73
N ARG A 16 2.98 -12.90 -12.61
CA ARG A 16 2.97 -13.48 -11.27
C ARG A 16 1.60 -13.27 -10.63
N VAL A 17 1.15 -14.29 -9.90
CA VAL A 17 -0.13 -14.27 -9.18
C VAL A 17 0.14 -14.37 -7.69
N VAL A 18 -0.45 -13.48 -6.92
CA VAL A 18 -0.46 -13.53 -5.46
C VAL A 18 -1.89 -13.63 -4.96
N THR A 19 -2.15 -14.64 -4.13
CA THR A 19 -3.48 -14.84 -3.53
C THR A 19 -3.46 -14.35 -2.10
N ILE A 20 -4.24 -13.31 -1.80
CA ILE A 20 -4.36 -12.72 -0.47
C ILE A 20 -5.79 -12.91 0.01
N ASN A 21 -5.93 -13.48 1.21
CA ASN A 21 -7.25 -13.67 1.80
C ASN A 21 -7.87 -12.31 2.16
N ARG A 22 -9.15 -12.12 1.83
CA ARG A 22 -9.89 -10.88 2.10
C ARG A 22 -9.97 -10.51 3.58
N CYS A 23 -9.84 -11.46 4.49
CA CYS A 23 -9.76 -11.19 5.94
C CYS A 23 -8.58 -10.28 6.31
N GLU A 24 -7.56 -10.18 5.46
CA GLU A 24 -6.47 -9.21 5.67
C GLU A 24 -6.98 -7.77 5.66
N LEU A 25 -8.00 -7.44 4.86
CA LEU A 25 -8.66 -6.12 4.87
C LEU A 25 -9.48 -5.89 6.13
N ALA A 26 -10.15 -6.93 6.64
CA ALA A 26 -10.96 -6.81 7.85
C ALA A 26 -10.13 -6.42 9.08
N LYS A 27 -8.87 -6.87 9.14
CA LYS A 27 -7.90 -6.49 10.18
C LYS A 27 -7.51 -5.00 10.14
N GLN A 28 -7.68 -4.34 8.98
CA GLN A 28 -7.18 -3.00 8.71
C GLN A 28 -8.18 -1.87 9.01
N GLN A 29 -9.41 -2.19 9.44
CA GLN A 29 -10.49 -1.22 9.63
C GLN A 29 -10.63 -0.25 8.46
N THR A 30 -11.12 -0.77 7.33
CA THR A 30 -11.13 -0.07 6.03
C THR A 30 -11.76 1.31 6.10
N ILE A 31 -11.06 2.31 5.54
CA ILE A 31 -11.53 3.70 5.47
C ILE A 31 -11.94 4.13 4.06
N HIS A 32 -11.61 3.33 3.04
CA HIS A 32 -11.95 3.58 1.64
C HIS A 32 -12.69 2.37 1.01
N PRO A 33 -13.70 2.58 0.15
CA PRO A 33 -14.50 1.49 -0.43
C PRO A 33 -13.69 0.50 -1.29
N THR A 34 -12.64 0.97 -1.94
CA THR A 34 -11.72 0.16 -2.77
C THR A 34 -10.30 0.13 -2.17
N GLU A 35 -10.21 -0.03 -0.86
CA GLU A 35 -8.95 -0.19 -0.14
C GLU A 35 -8.25 -1.50 -0.56
N LYS A 36 -6.92 -1.41 -0.74
CA LYS A 36 -6.06 -2.56 -1.02
C LYS A 36 -5.39 -3.00 0.29
N PRO A 37 -5.18 -4.30 0.53
CA PRO A 37 -4.50 -4.75 1.73
C PRO A 37 -3.04 -4.24 1.78
N ILE A 38 -2.56 -3.77 2.93
CA ILE A 38 -1.13 -3.42 3.14
C ILE A 38 -0.20 -4.56 2.68
N LYS A 39 -0.58 -5.81 2.97
CA LYS A 39 0.16 -7.02 2.59
C LYS A 39 0.39 -7.14 1.09
N LEU A 40 -0.54 -6.66 0.25
CA LEU A 40 -0.39 -6.65 -1.20
C LEU A 40 0.76 -5.74 -1.61
N TYR A 41 0.78 -4.51 -1.09
CA TYR A 41 1.84 -3.55 -1.38
C TYR A 41 3.19 -3.99 -0.81
N GLY A 42 3.22 -4.59 0.38
CA GLY A 42 4.44 -5.18 0.92
C GLY A 42 5.00 -6.26 0.00
N TRP A 43 4.16 -7.14 -0.53
CA TRP A 43 4.57 -8.14 -1.52
C TRP A 43 5.10 -7.49 -2.81
N LEU A 44 4.42 -6.47 -3.35
CA LEU A 44 4.88 -5.78 -4.56
C LEU A 44 6.25 -5.13 -4.36
N LEU A 45 6.42 -4.37 -3.28
CA LEU A 45 7.67 -3.66 -2.99
C LEU A 45 8.83 -4.61 -2.75
N MET A 46 8.64 -5.71 -2.01
CA MET A 46 9.69 -6.72 -1.78
C MET A 46 10.14 -7.43 -3.06
N ASN A 47 9.27 -7.58 -4.06
CA ASN A 47 9.59 -8.33 -5.29
C ASN A 47 10.09 -7.42 -6.42
N TYR A 48 9.69 -6.16 -6.45
CA TYR A 48 9.88 -5.30 -7.63
C TYR A 48 10.55 -3.94 -7.35
N ALA A 49 10.73 -3.55 -6.08
CA ALA A 49 11.47 -2.34 -5.73
C ALA A 49 12.85 -2.69 -5.14
N LYS A 50 13.82 -1.80 -5.33
CA LYS A 50 15.19 -1.93 -4.82
C LYS A 50 15.47 -0.85 -3.77
N PRO A 51 16.30 -1.13 -2.76
CA PRO A 51 16.70 -0.11 -1.79
C PRO A 51 17.19 1.17 -2.48
N GLY A 52 16.62 2.31 -2.10
CA GLY A 52 16.89 3.61 -2.71
C GLY A 52 15.92 4.03 -3.83
N ASP A 53 15.05 3.13 -4.31
CA ASP A 53 13.96 3.50 -5.22
C ASP A 53 12.95 4.43 -4.52
N ARG A 54 12.37 5.35 -5.31
CA ARG A 54 11.32 6.27 -4.86
C ARG A 54 9.98 5.80 -5.41
N ILE A 55 9.01 5.63 -4.54
CA ILE A 55 7.68 5.10 -4.87
C ILE A 55 6.71 6.25 -5.14
N LEU A 56 5.90 6.12 -6.19
CA LEU A 56 4.85 7.07 -6.55
C LEU A 56 3.50 6.36 -6.56
N ASP A 57 2.52 6.91 -5.85
CA ASP A 57 1.12 6.56 -6.02
C ASP A 57 0.31 7.83 -6.32
N THR A 58 -0.35 7.85 -7.46
CA THR A 58 -1.15 9.00 -7.93
C THR A 58 -2.61 8.94 -7.49
N HIS A 59 -3.06 7.79 -6.97
CA HIS A 59 -4.44 7.51 -6.59
C HIS A 59 -4.46 6.82 -5.22
N LEU A 60 -3.89 7.52 -4.23
CA LEU A 60 -3.49 6.97 -2.94
C LEU A 60 -4.63 6.31 -2.15
N GLY A 61 -5.84 6.87 -2.22
CA GLY A 61 -7.02 6.39 -1.52
C GLY A 61 -6.80 6.29 -0.02
N SER A 62 -6.87 5.06 0.51
CA SER A 62 -6.71 4.76 1.95
C SER A 62 -5.27 4.82 2.49
N GLY A 63 -4.27 4.98 1.62
CA GLY A 63 -2.86 5.06 2.04
C GLY A 63 -2.22 3.75 2.49
N SER A 64 -2.77 2.58 2.15
CA SER A 64 -2.17 1.28 2.51
C SER A 64 -0.73 1.10 2.00
N ILE A 65 -0.42 1.65 0.82
CA ILE A 65 0.93 1.62 0.25
C ILE A 65 1.92 2.50 1.04
N CYS A 66 1.48 3.60 1.65
CA CYS A 66 2.33 4.45 2.48
C CYS A 66 2.84 3.69 3.71
N ILE A 67 1.97 2.86 4.30
CA ILE A 67 2.33 2.02 5.45
C ILE A 67 3.35 0.97 5.02
N ALA A 68 3.10 0.27 3.90
CA ALA A 68 4.02 -0.73 3.37
C ALA A 68 5.39 -0.13 3.01
N ALA A 69 5.40 1.03 2.34
CA ALA A 69 6.62 1.75 1.99
C ALA A 69 7.39 2.19 3.24
N HIS A 70 6.71 2.74 4.24
CA HIS A 70 7.32 3.12 5.52
C HIS A 70 7.95 1.92 6.24
N ASP A 71 7.23 0.80 6.33
CA ASP A 71 7.73 -0.40 7.01
C ASP A 71 8.93 -1.03 6.31
N LEU A 72 9.02 -0.91 4.99
CA LEU A 72 10.13 -1.42 4.18
C LEU A 72 11.25 -0.39 3.93
N GLY A 73 11.11 0.84 4.45
CA GLY A 73 12.14 1.88 4.34
C GLY A 73 12.24 2.56 2.97
N PHE A 74 11.15 2.58 2.19
CA PHE A 74 11.09 3.30 0.91
C PHE A 74 10.62 4.75 1.09
N GLU A 75 11.25 5.66 0.34
CA GLU A 75 10.70 7.01 0.17
C GLU A 75 9.49 6.94 -0.77
N MET A 76 8.41 7.63 -0.41
CA MET A 76 7.17 7.60 -1.17
C MET A 76 6.53 8.99 -1.32
N LEU A 77 6.01 9.25 -2.52
CA LEU A 77 5.09 10.35 -2.82
C LEU A 77 3.69 9.78 -3.12
N GLY A 78 2.70 10.17 -2.31
CA GLY A 78 1.29 9.83 -2.51
C GLY A 78 0.45 11.06 -2.86
N ILE A 79 -0.41 10.95 -3.87
CA ILE A 79 -1.36 11.98 -4.28
C ILE A 79 -2.78 11.46 -4.08
N GLU A 80 -3.61 12.24 -3.38
CA GLU A 80 -5.04 11.98 -3.23
C GLU A 80 -5.80 13.28 -3.51
N LEU A 81 -6.85 13.19 -4.32
CA LEU A 81 -7.65 14.33 -4.73
C LEU A 81 -8.69 14.69 -3.66
N ASP A 82 -9.29 13.69 -3.02
CA ASP A 82 -10.32 13.91 -2.00
C ASP A 82 -9.68 14.32 -0.67
N PRO A 83 -9.98 15.53 -0.14
CA PRO A 83 -9.39 15.99 1.12
C PRO A 83 -9.74 15.12 2.32
N GLY A 84 -10.92 14.47 2.32
CA GLY A 84 -11.35 13.57 3.38
C GLY A 84 -10.50 12.31 3.42
N TYR A 85 -10.32 11.65 2.27
CA TYR A 85 -9.46 10.48 2.16
C TYR A 85 -7.99 10.82 2.38
N PHE A 86 -7.51 11.95 1.86
CA PHE A 86 -6.15 12.41 2.13
C PHE A 86 -5.88 12.55 3.64
N ASN A 87 -6.77 13.24 4.36
CA ASN A 87 -6.63 13.42 5.80
C ASN A 87 -6.72 12.10 6.56
N ALA A 88 -7.65 11.21 6.18
CA ALA A 88 -7.78 9.90 6.81
C ALA A 88 -6.53 9.03 6.60
N ALA A 89 -5.99 8.98 5.37
CA ALA A 89 -4.76 8.28 5.04
C ALA A 89 -3.55 8.85 5.80
N LYS A 90 -3.45 10.18 5.91
CA LYS A 90 -2.41 10.86 6.70
C LYS A 90 -2.46 10.49 8.17
N GLN A 91 -3.65 10.53 8.79
CA GLN A 91 -3.81 10.16 10.21
C GLN A 91 -3.47 8.69 10.43
N ARG A 92 -3.90 7.81 9.51
CA ARG A 92 -3.59 6.38 9.54
C ARG A 92 -2.07 6.14 9.51
N LEU A 93 -1.34 6.84 8.65
CA LEU A 93 0.12 6.75 8.58
C LEU A 93 0.80 7.28 9.85
N LEU A 94 0.38 8.44 10.35
CA LEU A 94 0.94 9.01 11.58
C LEU A 94 0.72 8.10 12.79
N TYR A 95 -0.47 7.51 12.90
CA TYR A 95 -0.77 6.54 13.95
C TYR A 95 0.11 5.29 13.85
N HIS A 96 0.32 4.78 12.63
CA HIS A 96 1.22 3.64 12.39
C HIS A 96 2.67 3.96 12.78
N GLN A 97 3.16 5.14 12.40
CA GLN A 97 4.52 5.61 12.73
C GLN A 97 4.75 5.83 14.23
N ALA A 98 3.69 6.20 14.97
CA ALA A 98 3.76 6.40 16.40
C ALA A 98 3.81 5.08 17.21
N GLN A 99 3.53 3.93 16.59
CA GLN A 99 3.61 2.64 17.28
C GLN A 99 5.06 2.27 17.57
N LEU A 100 5.33 1.88 18.81
CA LEU A 100 6.62 1.35 19.22
C LEU A 100 6.87 0.01 18.52
N LYS A 101 7.94 -0.08 17.73
CA LYS A 101 8.46 -1.36 17.24
C LYS A 101 9.31 -1.98 18.35
N LEU A 102 8.81 -3.05 18.98
CA LEU A 102 9.68 -3.93 19.79
C LEU A 102 10.54 -4.75 18.82
N PHE A 103 11.76 -4.26 18.57
CA PHE A 103 12.90 -4.89 17.91
C PHE A 103 12.64 -5.65 16.60
#